data_AF-A0A833ATB7-F1
#
_entry.id   AF-A0A833ATB7-F1
#
_cell.length_a   1.000
_cell.length_b   1.000
_cell.length_c   1.000
_cell.angle_alpha   90.00
_cell.angle_beta   90.00
_cell.angle_gamma   90.00
#
_symmetry.space_group_name_H-M   'P 1'
#
loop_
_entity.id
_entity.type
_entity.pdbx_description
1 polymer ?
#
loop_
_entity_poly.entity_id
_entity_poly.type
_entity_poly.pdbx_seq_one_letter_code
_entity_poly.pdbx_strand_id
1 'polypeptide(L)'
;MKKILICLGISLSCAFSLKAQDYVEIDNVECFDCHNDPEIQEDATDSTQVLFVDEDKFSNSIHGDMYCTECHMDVTDSDHDEDLEKVKCATCHDLSEEDVMASVHGSAAMKEFPEDLPTCAKCHGSHYIAEVADSSSWMSKKNQVQVCKQCHSDAAMVERHQMSAQSPIESYLNDAHGKSAASGDEDAAVCSDCHGGHLMLPHTDPNSTISRMKLAATCGECHEEQTEDYLISKHAKSLEEGGKDAPACNDCHFEHNIISKNDPKSPTSTVKVALNICSPCHTSE
;
A
#
# COMPACT_ATOMS: atom_id res chain seq x y z
N MET A 1 35.45 -53.33 38.43
CA MET A 1 34.80 -53.49 39.75
C MET A 1 35.39 -52.51 40.75
N LYS A 2 34.69 -51.40 41.07
CA LYS A 2 34.56 -50.82 42.41
C LYS A 2 33.82 -49.47 42.34
N LYS A 3 32.62 -49.49 42.94
CA LYS A 3 31.96 -48.47 43.75
C LYS A 3 31.53 -47.14 43.10
N ILE A 4 30.26 -47.17 42.72
CA ILE A 4 29.26 -46.11 42.71
C ILE A 4 29.43 -45.16 43.91
N LEU A 5 29.54 -43.86 43.67
CA LEU A 5 29.17 -42.79 44.61
C LEU A 5 27.98 -42.05 44.02
N ILE A 6 26.85 -42.11 44.72
CA ILE A 6 25.61 -41.39 44.42
C ILE A 6 25.78 -39.98 44.99
N CYS A 7 25.91 -38.98 44.13
CA CYS A 7 25.68 -37.59 44.52
C CYS A 7 24.17 -37.34 44.49
N LEU A 8 23.54 -37.26 45.67
CA LEU A 8 22.21 -36.67 45.81
C LEU A 8 22.30 -35.19 45.42
N GLY A 9 21.85 -34.86 44.22
CA GLY A 9 21.57 -33.48 43.82
C GLY A 9 20.37 -32.97 44.61
N ILE A 10 20.61 -32.01 45.49
CA ILE A 10 19.56 -31.22 46.15
C ILE A 10 18.89 -30.39 45.05
N SER A 11 17.69 -30.80 44.65
CA SER A 11 16.83 -30.03 43.74
C SER A 11 16.29 -28.82 44.50
N LEU A 12 17.01 -27.70 44.42
CA LEU A 12 16.49 -26.41 44.85
C LEU A 12 15.52 -25.92 43.75
N SER A 13 14.26 -26.37 43.86
CA SER A 13 13.16 -25.86 43.05
C SER A 13 12.89 -24.41 43.47
N CYS A 14 13.52 -23.45 42.79
CA CYS A 14 13.05 -22.07 42.79
C CYS A 14 11.69 -22.05 42.08
N ALA A 15 10.61 -22.16 42.85
CA ALA A 15 9.29 -21.77 42.39
C ALA A 15 9.30 -20.24 42.23
N PHE A 16 9.59 -19.77 41.01
CA PHE A 16 9.20 -18.43 40.62
C PHE A 16 7.68 -18.41 40.54
N SER A 17 7.03 -17.89 41.59
CA SER A 17 5.67 -17.39 41.45
C SER A 17 5.69 -16.20 40.51
N LEU A 18 5.38 -16.44 39.23
CA LEU A 18 4.78 -15.39 38.42
C LEU A 18 3.45 -15.07 39.10
N LYS A 19 3.35 -13.90 39.73
CA LYS A 19 2.05 -13.32 40.00
C LYS A 19 1.43 -13.09 38.63
N ALA A 20 0.35 -13.81 38.34
CA ALA A 20 -0.58 -13.36 37.32
C ALA A 20 -1.00 -11.96 37.75
N GLN A 21 -0.61 -10.96 36.98
CA GLN A 21 -1.13 -9.62 37.14
C GLN A 21 -2.56 -9.72 36.61
N ASP A 22 -3.54 -9.48 37.48
CA ASP A 22 -4.94 -9.44 37.08
C ASP A 22 -5.06 -8.33 36.01
N TYR A 23 -5.11 -8.74 34.74
CA TYR A 23 -5.45 -7.83 33.64
C TYR A 23 -6.93 -7.55 33.79
N VAL A 24 -7.27 -6.34 34.22
CA VAL A 24 -8.65 -5.87 34.17
C VAL A 24 -8.89 -5.51 32.72
N GLU A 25 -9.55 -6.41 32.01
CA GLU A 25 -10.04 -6.17 30.67
C GLU A 25 -11.11 -5.07 30.77
N ILE A 26 -10.84 -3.91 30.17
CA ILE A 26 -11.81 -2.80 30.08
C ILE A 26 -12.77 -3.18 28.96
N ASP A 27 -14.05 -3.32 29.28
CA ASP A 27 -15.07 -3.63 28.30
C ASP A 27 -15.28 -2.42 27.36
N ASN A 28 -15.43 -2.66 26.06
CA ASN A 28 -15.67 -1.60 25.08
C ASN A 28 -16.89 -0.73 25.42
N VAL A 29 -17.88 -1.29 26.12
CA VAL A 29 -19.04 -0.53 26.61
C VAL A 29 -18.62 0.67 27.45
N GLU A 30 -17.60 0.54 28.29
CA GLU A 30 -17.09 1.64 29.13
C GLU A 30 -16.45 2.74 28.27
N CYS A 31 -15.81 2.38 27.15
CA CYS A 31 -15.27 3.34 26.20
C CYS A 31 -16.39 4.05 25.43
N PHE A 32 -17.41 3.30 24.97
CA PHE A 32 -18.51 3.85 24.18
C PHE A 32 -19.42 4.79 24.97
N ASP A 33 -19.50 4.67 26.31
CA ASP A 33 -20.24 5.60 27.16
C ASP A 33 -19.81 7.07 26.96
N CYS A 34 -18.55 7.32 26.59
CA CYS A 34 -18.03 8.64 26.24
C CYS A 34 -17.77 8.79 24.74
N HIS A 35 -17.15 7.81 24.10
CA HIS A 35 -16.66 7.94 22.72
C HIS A 35 -17.72 7.75 21.64
N ASN A 36 -18.93 7.26 21.97
CA ASN A 36 -20.04 7.14 21.02
C ASN A 36 -20.93 8.41 20.96
N ASP A 37 -20.48 9.53 21.54
CA ASP A 37 -21.18 10.82 21.44
C ASP A 37 -20.64 11.66 20.26
N PRO A 38 -21.43 11.97 19.22
CA PRO A 38 -20.99 12.80 18.10
C PRO A 38 -20.69 14.26 18.50
N GLU A 39 -21.11 14.71 19.68
CA GLU A 39 -20.80 16.04 20.21
C GLU A 39 -19.50 16.08 21.03
N ILE A 40 -18.83 14.94 21.24
CA ILE A 40 -17.54 14.89 21.93
C ILE A 40 -16.52 15.74 21.18
N GLN A 41 -16.01 16.75 21.87
CA GLN A 41 -15.00 17.67 21.38
C GLN A 41 -13.85 17.67 22.37
N GLU A 42 -12.64 17.53 21.86
CA GLU A 42 -11.46 17.93 22.59
C GLU A 42 -11.23 19.43 22.33
N ASP A 43 -10.67 20.17 23.30
CA ASP A 43 -10.02 21.46 23.05
C ASP A 43 -8.69 21.23 22.29
N ALA A 44 -8.72 20.44 21.21
CA ALA A 44 -7.54 20.03 20.49
C ALA A 44 -6.98 21.22 19.71
N THR A 45 -5.76 21.62 20.09
CA THR A 45 -4.94 22.58 19.32
C THR A 45 -4.54 22.05 17.94
N ASP A 46 -4.81 20.76 17.66
CA ASP A 46 -4.61 20.05 16.40
C ASP A 46 -5.93 19.45 15.91
N SER A 47 -6.37 19.85 14.71
CA SER A 47 -7.66 19.46 14.09
C SER A 47 -7.80 17.97 13.73
N THR A 48 -6.90 17.10 14.18
CA THR A 48 -6.80 15.69 13.74
C THR A 48 -7.29 14.66 14.76
N GLN A 49 -7.58 15.03 16.02
CA GLN A 49 -8.18 14.12 16.99
C GLN A 49 -9.70 14.07 16.84
N VAL A 50 -10.19 13.02 16.17
CA VAL A 50 -11.59 12.66 16.20
C VAL A 50 -11.77 11.69 17.37
N LEU A 51 -12.31 12.18 18.48
CA LEU A 51 -12.60 11.37 19.67
C LEU A 51 -13.85 10.48 19.49
N PHE A 52 -14.72 10.84 18.54
CA PHE A 52 -15.95 10.09 18.27
C PHE A 52 -15.69 8.77 17.54
N VAL A 53 -16.19 7.68 18.12
CA VAL A 53 -16.25 6.34 17.55
C VAL A 53 -17.69 5.81 17.65
N ASP A 54 -18.31 5.63 16.49
CA ASP A 54 -19.63 5.04 16.33
C ASP A 54 -19.56 3.52 16.58
N GLU A 55 -20.21 3.07 17.65
CA GLU A 55 -20.19 1.67 18.10
C GLU A 55 -20.66 0.70 17.01
N ASP A 56 -21.77 1.02 16.33
CA ASP A 56 -22.34 0.19 15.28
C ASP A 56 -21.37 0.09 14.10
N LYS A 57 -20.75 1.19 13.68
CA LYS A 57 -19.77 1.16 12.59
C LYS A 57 -18.49 0.42 12.97
N PHE A 58 -17.97 0.62 14.19
CA PHE A 58 -16.77 -0.08 14.67
C PHE A 58 -17.00 -1.59 14.72
N SER A 59 -18.13 -2.00 15.28
CA SER A 59 -18.50 -3.43 15.40
C SER A 59 -18.65 -4.13 14.04
N ASN A 60 -18.89 -3.39 12.96
CA ASN A 60 -18.92 -3.91 11.59
C ASN A 60 -17.57 -3.82 10.85
N SER A 61 -16.50 -3.35 11.50
CA SER A 61 -15.15 -3.30 10.94
C SER A 61 -14.47 -4.68 11.01
N ILE A 62 -13.33 -4.83 10.33
CA ILE A 62 -12.52 -6.06 10.44
C ILE A 62 -11.96 -6.33 11.85
N HIS A 63 -11.93 -5.30 12.70
CA HIS A 63 -11.49 -5.36 14.08
C HIS A 63 -12.65 -5.20 15.07
N GLY A 64 -13.91 -5.33 14.61
CA GLY A 64 -15.08 -5.04 15.45
C GLY A 64 -15.23 -5.93 16.68
N ASP A 65 -14.59 -7.10 16.68
CA ASP A 65 -14.55 -8.02 17.82
C ASP A 65 -13.40 -7.73 18.81
N MET A 66 -12.53 -6.76 18.53
CA MET A 66 -11.39 -6.41 19.38
C MET A 66 -11.79 -5.45 20.49
N TYR A 67 -11.07 -5.51 21.61
CA TYR A 67 -11.19 -4.51 22.65
C TYR A 67 -10.44 -3.23 22.27
N CYS A 68 -10.95 -2.07 22.67
CA CYS A 68 -10.31 -0.77 22.41
C CYS A 68 -8.87 -0.76 22.92
N THR A 69 -8.64 -1.34 24.11
CA THR A 69 -7.33 -1.43 24.77
C THR A 69 -6.35 -2.40 24.10
N GLU A 70 -6.78 -3.24 23.16
CA GLU A 70 -5.86 -4.06 22.36
C GLU A 70 -5.11 -3.22 21.32
N CYS A 71 -5.72 -2.11 20.86
CA CYS A 71 -5.07 -1.12 20.00
C CYS A 71 -4.50 0.05 20.82
N HIS A 72 -5.27 0.56 21.77
CA HIS A 72 -4.91 1.64 22.70
C HIS A 72 -4.25 1.08 23.96
N MET A 73 -3.09 0.46 23.78
CA MET A 73 -2.43 -0.37 24.80
C MET A 73 -1.93 0.38 26.04
N ASP A 74 -1.87 1.71 25.96
CA ASP A 74 -1.48 2.62 27.04
C ASP A 74 -2.66 3.10 27.89
N VAL A 75 -3.90 2.80 27.48
CA VAL A 75 -5.10 3.02 28.29
C VAL A 75 -5.19 1.94 29.37
N THR A 76 -5.19 2.37 30.63
CA THR A 76 -5.19 1.45 31.80
C THR A 76 -6.37 1.66 32.75
N ASP A 77 -7.19 2.69 32.51
CA ASP A 77 -8.45 2.98 33.20
C ASP A 77 -9.44 3.59 32.18
N SER A 78 -10.73 3.50 32.45
CA SER A 78 -11.81 4.17 31.70
C SER A 78 -11.73 5.70 31.81
N ASP A 79 -11.33 6.22 32.98
CA ASP A 79 -11.02 7.63 33.21
C ASP A 79 -9.52 7.83 32.99
N HIS A 80 -9.12 7.89 31.72
CA HIS A 80 -7.73 7.91 31.29
C HIS A 80 -7.17 9.32 31.03
N ASP A 81 -5.85 9.42 30.92
CA ASP A 81 -5.15 10.65 30.51
C ASP A 81 -5.54 11.05 29.07
N GLU A 82 -5.43 12.34 28.75
CA GLU A 82 -5.68 12.89 27.41
C GLU A 82 -4.44 12.69 26.50
N ASP A 83 -3.24 12.62 27.08
CA ASP A 83 -1.98 12.41 26.34
C ASP A 83 -1.69 10.93 26.13
N LEU A 84 -2.43 10.32 25.19
CA LEU A 84 -2.26 8.94 24.78
C LEU A 84 -1.30 8.79 23.58
N GLU A 85 -0.55 7.69 23.58
CA GLU A 85 0.24 7.25 22.45
C GLU A 85 -0.65 6.90 21.26
N LYS A 86 -0.17 7.21 20.05
CA LYS A 86 -0.87 6.81 18.83
C LYS A 86 -0.82 5.29 18.65
N VAL A 87 -1.95 4.71 18.26
CA VAL A 87 -2.07 3.29 17.90
C VAL A 87 -1.04 2.93 16.83
N LYS A 88 -0.32 1.83 17.07
CA LYS A 88 0.72 1.30 16.18
C LYS A 88 0.23 0.00 15.56
N CYS A 89 -0.33 0.08 14.35
CA CYS A 89 -0.83 -1.09 13.61
C CYS A 89 0.26 -2.17 13.43
N ALA A 90 1.51 -1.74 13.28
CA ALA A 90 2.68 -2.59 13.13
C ALA A 90 2.97 -3.52 14.33
N THR A 91 2.33 -3.30 15.49
CA THR A 91 2.42 -4.25 16.62
C THR A 91 1.90 -5.64 16.23
N CYS A 92 0.88 -5.69 15.35
CA CYS A 92 0.31 -6.94 14.84
C CYS A 92 0.49 -7.11 13.33
N HIS A 93 0.60 -6.03 12.56
CA HIS A 93 0.80 -6.03 11.11
C HIS A 93 2.25 -5.67 10.73
N ASP A 94 3.22 -6.33 11.36
CA ASP A 94 4.65 -6.06 11.22
C ASP A 94 5.15 -6.27 9.78
N LEU A 95 4.72 -7.32 9.09
CA LEU A 95 5.12 -7.59 7.70
C LEU A 95 4.68 -6.47 6.75
N SER A 96 3.47 -5.94 6.94
CA SER A 96 3.00 -4.81 6.13
C SER A 96 3.81 -3.54 6.41
N GLU A 97 4.20 -3.30 7.67
CA GLU A 97 5.09 -2.20 8.03
C GLU A 97 6.48 -2.37 7.38
N GLU A 98 7.05 -3.58 7.44
CA GLU A 98 8.32 -3.90 6.80
C GLU A 98 8.28 -3.62 5.28
N ASP A 99 7.22 -4.06 4.60
CA ASP A 99 7.02 -3.84 3.18
C ASP A 99 6.90 -2.34 2.83
N VAL A 100 6.08 -1.59 3.59
CA VAL A 100 5.96 -0.14 3.38
C VAL A 100 7.29 0.56 3.65
N MET A 101 8.01 0.17 4.69
CA MET A 101 9.31 0.75 5.04
C MET A 101 10.41 0.41 4.03
N ALA A 102 10.31 -0.73 3.35
CA ALA A 102 11.20 -1.13 2.26
C ALA A 102 10.84 -0.48 0.91
N SER A 103 9.63 0.07 0.78
CA SER A 103 9.15 0.73 -0.43
C SER A 103 9.66 2.18 -0.60
N VAL A 104 9.30 2.83 -1.72
CA VAL A 104 9.55 4.27 -1.92
C VAL A 104 8.89 5.15 -0.85
N HIS A 105 7.76 4.71 -0.28
CA HIS A 105 7.05 5.43 0.78
C HIS A 105 7.77 5.34 2.14
N GLY A 106 8.65 4.36 2.32
CA GLY A 106 9.54 4.23 3.47
C GLY A 106 10.96 4.78 3.25
N SER A 107 11.22 5.39 2.09
CA SER A 107 12.56 5.80 1.67
C SER A 107 13.14 6.91 2.56
N ALA A 108 14.47 7.07 2.50
CA ALA A 108 15.16 8.13 3.23
C ALA A 108 14.65 9.54 2.85
N ALA A 109 14.32 9.77 1.58
CA ALA A 109 13.77 11.04 1.11
C ALA A 109 12.43 11.37 1.79
N MET A 110 11.54 10.38 1.92
CA MET A 110 10.28 10.57 2.65
C MET A 110 10.51 10.84 4.13
N LYS A 111 11.53 10.21 4.74
CA LYS A 111 11.88 10.40 6.15
C LYS A 111 12.46 11.78 6.47
N GLU A 112 12.91 12.55 5.47
CA GLU A 112 13.31 13.96 5.66
C GLU A 112 12.10 14.87 5.93
N PHE A 113 10.89 14.44 5.55
CA PHE A 113 9.62 15.13 5.78
C PHE A 113 8.62 14.19 6.47
N PRO A 114 8.77 13.93 7.78
CA PRO A 114 7.96 12.94 8.49
C PRO A 114 6.45 13.16 8.41
N GLU A 115 6.01 14.41 8.25
CA GLU A 115 4.61 14.79 8.06
C GLU A 115 3.98 14.23 6.77
N ASP A 116 4.81 14.03 5.75
CA ASP A 116 4.41 13.51 4.43
C ASP A 116 4.37 11.98 4.40
N LEU A 117 4.86 11.29 5.44
CA LEU A 117 4.83 9.83 5.48
C LEU A 117 3.37 9.33 5.46
N PRO A 118 3.05 8.35 4.61
CA PRO A 118 1.75 7.70 4.63
C PRO A 118 1.68 6.78 5.86
N THR A 119 0.76 7.07 6.76
CA THR A 119 0.44 6.17 7.87
C THR A 119 -0.54 5.10 7.39
N CYS A 120 -0.63 3.97 8.10
CA CYS A 120 -1.61 2.93 7.83
C CYS A 120 -3.02 3.52 7.73
N ALA A 121 -3.36 4.44 8.65
CA ALA A 121 -4.67 5.08 8.72
C ALA A 121 -4.98 6.05 7.57
N LYS A 122 -3.97 6.71 6.98
CA LYS A 122 -4.18 7.56 5.78
C LYS A 122 -4.61 6.72 4.56
N CYS A 123 -4.24 5.44 4.52
CA CYS A 123 -4.55 4.53 3.41
C CYS A 123 -5.75 3.61 3.70
N HIS A 124 -5.87 3.07 4.91
CA HIS A 124 -6.90 2.08 5.28
C HIS A 124 -8.03 2.65 6.13
N GLY A 125 -7.87 3.85 6.70
CA GLY A 125 -8.73 4.39 7.75
C GLY A 125 -8.29 3.93 9.15
N SER A 126 -9.02 4.33 10.18
CA SER A 126 -8.71 4.03 11.59
C SER A 126 -9.72 3.06 12.23
N HIS A 127 -10.80 3.56 12.83
CA HIS A 127 -11.74 2.75 13.60
C HIS A 127 -12.74 1.95 12.75
N TYR A 128 -12.87 2.27 11.47
CA TYR A 128 -13.86 1.65 10.57
C TYR A 128 -13.19 0.96 9.37
N ILE A 129 -12.04 0.32 9.61
CA ILE A 129 -11.30 -0.38 8.55
C ILE A 129 -12.17 -1.55 8.06
N ALA A 130 -12.45 -1.57 6.76
CA ALA A 130 -13.16 -2.64 6.09
C ALA A 130 -12.20 -3.45 5.22
N GLU A 131 -12.57 -4.69 4.91
CA GLU A 131 -11.77 -5.59 4.07
C GLU A 131 -11.51 -4.94 2.70
N VAL A 132 -10.26 -4.99 2.22
CA VAL A 132 -9.84 -4.32 0.98
C VAL A 132 -10.59 -4.84 -0.25
N ALA A 133 -11.07 -6.08 -0.21
CA ALA A 133 -11.89 -6.68 -1.26
C ALA A 133 -13.32 -6.12 -1.29
N ASP A 134 -13.82 -5.54 -0.19
CA ASP A 134 -15.15 -4.94 -0.14
C ASP A 134 -15.14 -3.59 -0.87
N SER A 135 -16.09 -3.40 -1.80
CA SER A 135 -16.27 -2.15 -2.55
C SER A 135 -16.48 -0.89 -1.68
N SER A 136 -16.99 -1.07 -0.45
CA SER A 136 -17.19 -0.01 0.54
C SER A 136 -15.92 0.39 1.28
N SER A 137 -14.87 -0.45 1.25
CA SER A 137 -13.60 -0.13 1.89
C SER A 137 -12.96 1.11 1.28
N TRP A 138 -12.38 1.95 2.13
CA TRP A 138 -11.62 3.12 1.70
C TRP A 138 -10.48 2.71 0.75
N MET A 139 -9.85 1.56 0.99
CA MET A 139 -8.76 1.05 0.18
C MET A 139 -9.19 0.10 -0.94
N SER A 140 -10.50 -0.02 -1.21
CA SER A 140 -11.01 -0.91 -2.26
C SER A 140 -10.46 -0.56 -3.65
N LYS A 141 -10.47 -1.51 -4.58
CA LYS A 141 -10.01 -1.28 -5.97
C LYS A 141 -10.69 -0.05 -6.59
N LYS A 142 -11.99 0.11 -6.38
CA LYS A 142 -12.79 1.24 -6.84
C LYS A 142 -12.36 2.59 -6.22
N ASN A 143 -11.99 2.58 -4.94
CA ASN A 143 -11.69 3.80 -4.19
C ASN A 143 -10.19 4.15 -4.20
N GLN A 144 -9.32 3.20 -4.56
CA GLN A 144 -7.86 3.31 -4.49
C GLN A 144 -7.31 4.57 -5.15
N VAL A 145 -7.83 4.95 -6.33
CA VAL A 145 -7.37 6.14 -7.04
C VAL A 145 -7.55 7.40 -6.18
N GLN A 146 -8.62 7.50 -5.40
CA GLN A 146 -8.83 8.65 -4.51
C GLN A 146 -7.87 8.63 -3.32
N VAL A 147 -7.55 7.45 -2.78
CA VAL A 147 -6.58 7.32 -1.68
C VAL A 147 -5.21 7.84 -2.12
N CYS A 148 -4.69 7.34 -3.24
CA CYS A 148 -3.40 7.76 -3.78
C CYS A 148 -3.39 9.25 -4.15
N LYS A 149 -4.52 9.75 -4.67
CA LYS A 149 -4.69 11.16 -5.07
C LYS A 149 -4.48 12.15 -3.94
N GLN A 150 -4.76 11.78 -2.68
CA GLN A 150 -4.57 12.67 -1.53
C GLN A 150 -3.15 13.25 -1.46
N CYS A 151 -2.15 12.49 -1.89
CA CYS A 151 -0.75 12.89 -1.91
C CYS A 151 -0.22 13.09 -3.34
N HIS A 152 -0.51 12.15 -4.25
CA HIS A 152 0.04 12.16 -5.61
C HIS A 152 -0.61 13.17 -6.58
N SER A 153 -1.54 14.00 -6.10
CA SER A 153 -2.03 15.18 -6.84
C SER A 153 -1.60 16.51 -6.23
N ASP A 154 -0.88 16.50 -5.10
CA ASP A 154 -0.28 17.69 -4.51
C ASP A 154 1.04 18.01 -5.22
N ALA A 155 1.02 19.04 -6.06
CA ALA A 155 2.19 19.48 -6.81
C ALA A 155 3.37 19.86 -5.90
N ALA A 156 3.12 20.42 -4.71
CA ALA A 156 4.19 20.79 -3.79
C ALA A 156 4.87 19.54 -3.20
N MET A 157 4.09 18.50 -2.89
CA MET A 157 4.62 17.21 -2.43
C MET A 157 5.38 16.50 -3.56
N VAL A 158 4.80 16.45 -4.77
CA VAL A 158 5.42 15.84 -5.96
C VAL A 158 6.78 16.49 -6.27
N GLU A 159 6.85 17.82 -6.24
CA GLU A 159 8.09 18.57 -6.47
C GLU A 159 9.11 18.35 -5.34
N ARG A 160 8.66 18.48 -4.08
CA ARG A 160 9.50 18.31 -2.89
C ARG A 160 10.19 16.94 -2.85
N HIS A 161 9.46 15.88 -3.20
CA HIS A 161 9.96 14.50 -3.21
C HIS A 161 10.53 14.07 -4.55
N GLN A 162 10.63 14.98 -5.53
CA GLN A 162 11.21 14.73 -6.85
C GLN A 162 10.64 13.47 -7.53
N MET A 163 9.32 13.29 -7.43
CA MET A 163 8.67 12.10 -7.99
C MET A 163 8.89 12.03 -9.50
N SER A 164 9.12 10.82 -10.02
CA SER A 164 9.43 10.61 -11.44
C SER A 164 8.31 11.06 -12.37
N ALA A 165 7.05 10.89 -11.95
CA ALA A 165 5.88 11.41 -12.64
C ALA A 165 5.44 12.72 -11.97
N GLN A 166 5.33 13.80 -12.78
CA GLN A 166 4.95 15.13 -12.29
C GLN A 166 3.44 15.26 -12.02
N SER A 167 2.62 14.51 -12.76
CA SER A 167 1.17 14.49 -12.58
C SER A 167 0.62 13.08 -12.77
N PRO A 168 1.01 12.12 -11.91
CA PRO A 168 0.70 10.69 -12.11
C PRO A 168 -0.82 10.43 -12.12
N ILE A 169 -1.57 11.10 -11.24
CA ILE A 169 -3.03 10.94 -11.14
C ILE A 169 -3.73 11.47 -12.39
N GLU A 170 -3.40 12.69 -12.83
CA GLU A 170 -4.04 13.28 -14.00
C GLU A 170 -3.72 12.48 -15.27
N SER A 171 -2.48 12.02 -15.41
CA SER A 171 -2.06 11.24 -16.56
C SER A 171 -2.80 9.90 -16.60
N TYR A 172 -2.85 9.18 -15.46
CA TYR A 172 -3.59 7.93 -15.32
C TYR A 172 -5.08 8.10 -15.65
N LEU A 173 -5.73 9.14 -15.13
CA LEU A 173 -7.15 9.40 -15.41
C LEU A 173 -7.44 9.65 -16.90
N ASN A 174 -6.42 10.05 -17.67
CA ASN A 174 -6.52 10.25 -19.11
C ASN A 174 -6.17 8.98 -19.91
N ASP A 175 -5.62 7.96 -19.28
CA ASP A 175 -5.27 6.69 -19.92
C ASP A 175 -6.49 5.75 -20.08
N ALA A 176 -6.29 4.63 -20.77
CA ALA A 176 -7.32 3.65 -21.06
C ALA A 176 -7.83 2.93 -19.79
N HIS A 177 -6.94 2.60 -18.85
CA HIS A 177 -7.29 1.94 -17.60
C HIS A 177 -8.04 2.89 -16.66
N GLY A 178 -7.54 4.11 -16.47
CA GLY A 178 -8.18 5.14 -15.66
C GLY A 178 -9.54 5.56 -16.20
N LYS A 179 -9.71 5.63 -17.53
CA LYS A 179 -11.03 5.82 -18.15
C LYS A 179 -11.97 4.64 -17.90
N SER A 180 -11.46 3.40 -17.97
CA SER A 180 -12.26 2.20 -17.69
C SER A 180 -12.69 2.18 -16.22
N ALA A 181 -11.76 2.40 -15.29
CA ALA A 181 -12.03 2.48 -13.85
C ALA A 181 -13.04 3.59 -13.53
N ALA A 182 -12.90 4.77 -14.13
CA ALA A 182 -13.84 5.88 -13.97
C ALA A 182 -15.26 5.57 -14.51
N SER A 183 -15.39 4.62 -15.44
CA SER A 183 -16.67 4.14 -15.94
C SER A 183 -17.34 3.10 -15.03
N GLY A 184 -16.66 2.69 -13.95
CA GLY A 184 -17.13 1.68 -12.99
C GLY A 184 -16.76 0.25 -13.36
N ASP A 185 -15.80 0.06 -14.27
CA ASP A 185 -15.24 -1.26 -14.58
C ASP A 185 -14.34 -1.72 -13.42
N GLU A 186 -14.77 -2.78 -12.73
CA GLU A 186 -14.05 -3.35 -11.57
C GLU A 186 -12.82 -4.17 -12.01
N ASP A 187 -12.74 -4.57 -13.28
CA ASP A 187 -11.60 -5.29 -13.84
C ASP A 187 -10.49 -4.33 -14.30
N ALA A 188 -10.79 -3.04 -14.45
CA ALA A 188 -9.83 -2.02 -14.86
C ALA A 188 -8.60 -1.98 -13.93
N ALA A 189 -7.41 -1.94 -14.52
CA ALA A 189 -6.18 -1.84 -13.74
C ALA A 189 -6.09 -0.51 -12.99
N VAL A 190 -5.74 -0.57 -11.70
CA VAL A 190 -5.50 0.57 -10.82
C VAL A 190 -4.03 0.63 -10.40
N CYS A 191 -3.67 1.59 -9.54
CA CYS A 191 -2.29 1.88 -9.17
C CYS A 191 -1.55 0.64 -8.65
N SER A 192 -2.18 -0.16 -7.78
CA SER A 192 -1.57 -1.34 -7.15
C SER A 192 -1.38 -2.51 -8.09
N ASP A 193 -2.18 -2.61 -9.16
CA ASP A 193 -2.07 -3.71 -10.12
C ASP A 193 -0.71 -3.64 -10.87
N CYS A 194 -0.18 -2.43 -11.03
CA CYS A 194 1.16 -2.22 -11.58
C CYS A 194 2.22 -2.05 -10.49
N HIS A 195 2.00 -1.20 -9.49
CA HIS A 195 3.03 -0.78 -8.52
C HIS A 195 3.14 -1.67 -7.28
N GLY A 196 2.17 -2.54 -7.03
CA GLY A 196 2.04 -3.30 -5.78
C GLY A 196 1.21 -2.59 -4.72
N GLY A 197 0.95 -3.28 -3.60
CA GLY A 197 0.13 -2.80 -2.48
C GLY A 197 0.95 -2.08 -1.40
N HIS A 198 1.58 -2.84 -0.50
CA HIS A 198 2.45 -2.30 0.56
C HIS A 198 3.90 -2.11 0.09
N LEU A 199 4.40 -3.01 -0.77
CA LEU A 199 5.77 -2.96 -1.30
C LEU A 199 5.81 -2.29 -2.69
N MET A 200 5.82 -0.96 -2.71
CA MET A 200 5.94 -0.15 -3.95
C MET A 200 7.40 0.23 -4.23
N LEU A 201 8.09 -0.59 -5.04
CA LEU A 201 9.50 -0.38 -5.38
C LEU A 201 9.67 0.53 -6.60
N PRO A 202 10.75 1.34 -6.68
CA PRO A 202 11.00 2.17 -7.85
C PRO A 202 11.28 1.31 -9.09
N HIS A 203 10.96 1.82 -10.28
CA HIS A 203 11.17 1.13 -11.57
C HIS A 203 12.63 0.70 -11.85
N THR A 204 13.59 1.34 -11.17
CA THR A 204 15.01 1.01 -11.24
C THR A 204 15.41 -0.20 -10.41
N ASP A 205 14.57 -0.61 -9.46
CA ASP A 205 14.78 -1.83 -8.67
C ASP A 205 14.40 -3.05 -9.51
N PRO A 206 15.32 -4.03 -9.73
CA PRO A 206 15.02 -5.23 -10.51
C PRO A 206 13.91 -6.11 -9.91
N ASN A 207 13.59 -5.95 -8.62
CA ASN A 207 12.50 -6.65 -7.97
C ASN A 207 11.15 -5.96 -8.17
N SER A 208 11.12 -4.69 -8.57
CA SER A 208 9.88 -3.95 -8.83
C SER A 208 9.07 -4.61 -9.97
N THR A 209 7.77 -4.75 -9.76
CA THR A 209 6.80 -5.19 -10.77
C THR A 209 6.84 -4.31 -12.02
N ILE A 210 7.06 -3.01 -11.84
CA ILE A 210 7.23 -2.05 -12.94
C ILE A 210 8.67 -1.93 -13.46
N SER A 211 9.58 -2.81 -13.05
CA SER A 211 10.93 -2.82 -13.61
C SER A 211 10.88 -3.30 -15.06
N ARG A 212 11.81 -2.78 -15.89
CA ARG A 212 11.84 -3.07 -17.34
C ARG A 212 11.78 -4.58 -17.65
N MET A 213 12.43 -5.42 -16.84
CA MET A 213 12.47 -6.87 -17.01
C MET A 213 11.18 -7.57 -16.58
N LYS A 214 10.40 -6.98 -15.66
CA LYS A 214 9.15 -7.57 -15.13
C LYS A 214 7.89 -7.03 -15.79
N LEU A 215 7.96 -5.93 -16.56
CA LEU A 215 6.79 -5.34 -17.22
C LEU A 215 5.98 -6.34 -18.06
N ALA A 216 6.63 -7.24 -18.80
CA ALA A 216 5.92 -8.25 -19.60
C ALA A 216 5.07 -9.18 -18.71
N ALA A 217 5.58 -9.56 -17.54
CA ALA A 217 4.82 -10.35 -16.56
C ALA A 217 3.68 -9.53 -15.96
N THR A 218 3.94 -8.29 -15.52
CA THR A 218 2.92 -7.41 -14.94
C THR A 218 1.79 -7.09 -15.91
N CYS A 219 2.08 -6.76 -17.16
CA CYS A 219 1.04 -6.58 -18.18
C CYS A 219 0.33 -7.90 -18.49
N GLY A 220 1.07 -9.02 -18.46
CA GLY A 220 0.60 -10.36 -18.78
C GLY A 220 -0.43 -10.93 -17.79
N GLU A 221 -0.55 -10.39 -16.58
CA GLU A 221 -1.62 -10.76 -15.63
C GLU A 221 -3.03 -10.56 -16.24
N CYS A 222 -3.18 -9.61 -17.17
CA CYS A 222 -4.44 -9.36 -17.89
C CYS A 222 -4.29 -9.41 -19.43
N HIS A 223 -3.11 -9.14 -19.97
CA HIS A 223 -2.82 -9.08 -21.41
C HIS A 223 -2.04 -10.31 -21.91
N GLU A 224 -2.46 -11.51 -21.49
CA GLU A 224 -1.77 -12.78 -21.75
C GLU A 224 -1.38 -12.97 -23.22
N GLU A 225 -2.33 -12.86 -24.15
CA GLU A 225 -2.09 -13.04 -25.59
C GLU A 225 -1.04 -12.05 -26.13
N GLN A 226 -1.11 -10.79 -25.71
CA GLN A 226 -0.15 -9.77 -26.16
C GLN A 226 1.25 -10.02 -25.57
N THR A 227 1.31 -10.52 -24.33
CA THR A 227 2.56 -10.91 -23.70
C THR A 227 3.17 -12.13 -24.39
N GLU A 228 2.37 -13.14 -24.77
CA GLU A 228 2.85 -14.30 -25.54
C GLU A 228 3.48 -13.88 -26.88
N ASP A 229 2.81 -12.99 -27.62
CA ASP A 229 3.34 -12.42 -28.86
C ASP A 229 4.64 -11.62 -28.64
N TYR A 230 4.72 -10.85 -27.56
CA TYR A 230 5.92 -10.09 -27.21
C TYR A 230 7.10 -11.02 -26.88
N LEU A 231 6.89 -12.07 -26.07
CA LEU A 231 7.94 -12.97 -25.59
C LEU A 231 8.63 -13.74 -26.73
N ILE A 232 7.94 -14.01 -27.84
CA ILE A 232 8.57 -14.65 -29.00
C ILE A 232 9.36 -13.67 -29.90
N SER A 233 9.20 -12.36 -29.68
CA SER A 233 9.84 -11.30 -30.48
C SER A 233 11.35 -11.21 -30.26
N LYS A 234 12.03 -10.48 -31.16
CA LYS A 234 13.46 -10.15 -30.98
C LYS A 234 13.69 -9.16 -29.83
N HIS A 235 12.71 -8.30 -29.53
CA HIS A 235 12.83 -7.32 -28.45
C HIS A 235 12.90 -8.02 -27.10
N ALA A 236 11.96 -8.94 -26.84
CA ALA A 236 11.95 -9.73 -25.60
C ALA A 236 13.24 -10.55 -25.43
N LYS A 237 13.66 -11.29 -26.47
CA LYS A 237 14.91 -12.06 -26.45
C LYS A 237 16.13 -11.20 -26.16
N SER A 238 16.23 -10.02 -26.79
CA SER A 238 17.33 -9.10 -26.52
C SER A 238 17.28 -8.55 -25.10
N LEU A 239 16.10 -8.31 -24.54
CA LEU A 239 15.94 -7.83 -23.16
C LEU A 239 16.35 -8.90 -22.14
N GLU A 240 15.97 -10.16 -22.37
CA GLU A 240 16.37 -11.34 -21.57
C GLU A 240 17.89 -11.54 -21.56
N GLU A 241 18.56 -11.25 -22.67
CA GLU A 241 20.03 -11.28 -22.81
C GLU A 241 20.73 -10.07 -22.15
N GLY A 242 19.97 -9.16 -21.52
CA GLY A 242 20.50 -7.97 -20.84
C GLY A 242 20.66 -6.74 -21.75
N GLY A 243 20.09 -6.77 -22.95
CA GLY A 243 20.06 -5.65 -23.89
C GLY A 243 19.21 -4.51 -23.36
N LYS A 244 19.86 -3.47 -22.82
CA LYS A 244 19.20 -2.33 -22.17
C LYS A 244 18.38 -1.47 -23.12
N ASP A 245 18.76 -1.46 -24.41
CA ASP A 245 18.09 -0.68 -25.45
C ASP A 245 16.93 -1.45 -26.10
N ALA A 246 16.73 -2.73 -25.72
CA ALA A 246 15.63 -3.53 -26.24
C ALA A 246 14.29 -2.99 -25.73
N PRO A 247 13.30 -2.70 -26.60
CA PRO A 247 12.00 -2.20 -26.18
C PRO A 247 11.22 -3.18 -25.30
N ALA A 248 10.73 -2.72 -24.16
CA ALA A 248 9.69 -3.31 -23.33
C ALA A 248 8.30 -2.76 -23.69
N CYS A 249 7.27 -3.20 -22.98
CA CYS A 249 5.87 -2.85 -23.24
C CYS A 249 5.65 -1.32 -23.23
N ASN A 250 6.22 -0.64 -22.23
CA ASN A 250 6.03 0.80 -22.03
C ASN A 250 6.87 1.67 -23.01
N ASP A 251 7.91 1.14 -23.67
CA ASP A 251 8.61 1.91 -24.71
C ASP A 251 7.71 2.16 -25.94
N CYS A 252 6.70 1.31 -26.15
CA CYS A 252 5.68 1.50 -27.19
C CYS A 252 4.40 2.12 -26.62
N HIS A 253 3.91 1.60 -25.50
CA HIS A 253 2.60 1.94 -24.93
C HIS A 253 2.61 3.08 -23.90
N PHE A 254 3.80 3.51 -23.46
CA PHE A 254 4.03 4.48 -22.37
C PHE A 254 3.53 4.00 -21.01
N GLU A 255 3.86 4.74 -19.95
CA GLU A 255 3.34 4.58 -18.61
C GLU A 255 2.44 5.76 -18.22
N HIS A 256 1.41 5.51 -17.39
CA HIS A 256 0.45 6.51 -16.90
C HIS A 256 -0.20 7.37 -17.99
N ASN A 257 -0.16 6.97 -19.26
CA ASN A 257 -0.84 7.60 -20.39
C ASN A 257 -1.02 6.55 -21.51
N ILE A 258 -1.36 5.33 -21.12
CA ILE A 258 -1.61 4.21 -22.04
C ILE A 258 -2.89 4.48 -22.82
N ILE A 259 -2.79 4.74 -24.12
CA ILE A 259 -3.95 5.03 -24.97
C ILE A 259 -4.21 3.85 -25.90
N SER A 260 -5.47 3.43 -26.00
CA SER A 260 -5.92 2.38 -26.93
C SER A 260 -5.38 2.58 -28.35
N LYS A 261 -4.88 1.51 -28.99
CA LYS A 261 -4.42 1.52 -30.39
C LYS A 261 -5.48 2.00 -31.39
N ASN A 262 -6.75 1.94 -31.01
CA ASN A 262 -7.87 2.37 -31.83
C ASN A 262 -8.10 3.89 -31.76
N ASP A 263 -7.50 4.58 -30.80
CA ASP A 263 -7.52 6.04 -30.74
C ASP A 263 -6.49 6.61 -31.74
N PRO A 264 -6.88 7.48 -32.69
CA PRO A 264 -5.94 8.12 -33.62
C PRO A 264 -4.85 8.97 -32.94
N LYS A 265 -5.06 9.36 -31.68
CA LYS A 265 -4.05 10.06 -30.87
C LYS A 265 -2.97 9.12 -30.35
N SER A 266 -3.28 7.82 -30.21
CA SER A 266 -2.35 6.83 -29.68
C SER A 266 -1.06 6.75 -30.51
N PRO A 267 0.13 6.76 -29.87
CA PRO A 267 1.40 6.51 -30.53
C PRO A 267 1.46 5.14 -31.23
N THR A 268 0.74 4.14 -30.70
CA THR A 268 0.65 2.77 -31.25
C THR A 268 -0.52 2.59 -32.22
N SER A 269 -1.21 3.66 -32.61
CA SER A 269 -2.21 3.59 -33.67
C SER A 269 -1.61 3.18 -35.01
N THR A 270 -2.40 2.55 -35.85
CA THR A 270 -1.97 2.03 -37.18
C THR A 270 -1.35 3.10 -38.08
N VAL A 271 -1.69 4.36 -37.88
CA VAL A 271 -1.18 5.50 -38.68
C VAL A 271 0.14 6.05 -38.11
N LYS A 272 0.40 5.91 -36.81
CA LYS A 272 1.52 6.55 -36.12
C LYS A 272 2.64 5.61 -35.71
N VAL A 273 2.33 4.33 -35.48
CA VAL A 273 3.27 3.37 -34.88
C VAL A 273 4.60 3.27 -35.62
N ALA A 274 4.57 3.20 -36.96
CA ALA A 274 5.79 3.07 -37.75
C ALA A 274 6.73 4.26 -37.54
N LEU A 275 6.21 5.49 -37.63
CA LEU A 275 7.01 6.73 -37.55
C LEU A 275 7.41 7.10 -36.12
N ASN A 276 6.50 6.90 -35.16
CA ASN A 276 6.69 7.40 -33.80
C ASN A 276 7.37 6.38 -32.88
N ILE A 277 7.23 5.08 -33.14
CA ILE A 277 7.72 4.01 -32.27
C ILE A 277 8.88 3.26 -32.91
N CYS A 278 8.72 2.81 -34.16
CA CYS A 278 9.72 1.96 -34.81
C CYS A 278 10.89 2.75 -35.40
N SER A 279 10.60 3.81 -36.16
CA SER A 279 11.63 4.59 -36.88
C SER A 279 12.76 5.14 -35.99
N PRO A 280 12.54 5.60 -34.74
CA PRO A 280 13.63 6.08 -33.88
C PRO A 280 14.76 5.07 -33.64
N CYS A 281 14.45 3.77 -33.64
CA CYS A 281 15.43 2.70 -33.40
C CYS A 281 15.81 1.94 -34.69
N HIS A 282 14.94 1.92 -35.70
CA HIS A 282 15.17 1.28 -37.00
C HIS A 282 15.41 2.30 -38.12
N THR A 283 16.26 3.31 -37.86
CA THR A 283 16.55 4.39 -38.83
C THR A 283 17.32 3.94 -40.09
N SER A 284 17.88 2.73 -40.07
CA SER A 284 18.72 2.16 -41.13
C SER A 284 18.16 0.89 -41.79
N GLU A 285 16.87 0.57 -41.56
CA GLU A 285 16.12 -0.46 -42.30
C GLU A 285 15.23 0.17 -43.39
#